data_AF-A0A535II87-F1
#
_entry.id   AF-A0A535II87-F1
#
_cell.length_a   1.000
_cell.length_b   1.000
_cell.length_c   1.000
_cell.angle_alpha   90.00
_cell.angle_beta   90.00
_cell.angle_gamma   90.00
#
_symmetry.space_group_name_H-M   'P 1'
#
loop_
_entity.id
_entity.type
_entity.pdbx_description
1 polymer ?
#
loop_
_entity_poly.entity_id
_entity_poly.type
_entity_poly.pdbx_seq_one_letter_code
_entity_poly.pdbx_strand_id
1 'polypeptide(L)'
;MRTVEMLMEYEPGTYIERVSPTPLLIIIAAGDHLAVADEAFAAFNVAREPKKLVVLPGGHFEAYGGPGFEMSSGAARDWFVQHLRQGVEQSTLTGV
;
A
#
# COMPACT_ATOMS: atom_id res chain seq x y z
N MET A 1 -13.47 -24.00 13.53
CA MET A 1 -13.78 -23.56 12.14
C MET A 1 -14.03 -22.05 12.01
N ARG A 2 -14.44 -21.35 13.08
CA ARG A 2 -14.73 -19.90 13.05
C ARG A 2 -13.63 -18.97 12.48
N THR A 3 -12.35 -19.29 12.65
CA THR A 3 -11.23 -18.45 12.15
C THR A 3 -11.01 -18.55 10.65
N VAL A 4 -11.29 -19.71 10.04
CA VAL A 4 -11.20 -19.89 8.58
C VAL A 4 -12.38 -19.21 7.89
N GLU A 5 -13.58 -19.32 8.46
CA GLU A 5 -14.77 -18.62 7.98
C GLU A 5 -14.56 -17.10 7.99
N MET A 6 -14.01 -16.55 9.09
CA MET A 6 -13.67 -15.12 9.19
C MET A 6 -12.64 -14.68 8.14
N LEU A 7 -11.68 -15.53 7.78
CA LEU A 7 -10.71 -15.21 6.74
C LEU A 7 -11.38 -15.10 5.37
N MET A 8 -12.34 -15.99 5.07
CA MET A 8 -13.08 -15.99 3.80
C MET A 8 -14.05 -14.80 3.68
N GLU A 9 -14.47 -14.22 4.80
CA GLU A 9 -15.32 -13.02 4.84
C GLU A 9 -14.51 -11.71 4.82
N TYR A 10 -13.17 -11.78 4.88
CA TYR A 10 -12.32 -10.60 4.97
C TYR A 10 -12.15 -9.91 3.61
N GLU A 11 -12.90 -8.82 3.40
CA GLU A 11 -12.93 -8.04 2.16
C GLU A 11 -12.37 -6.62 2.37
N PRO A 12 -11.04 -6.45 2.57
CA PRO A 12 -10.43 -5.15 2.85
C PRO A 12 -10.61 -4.14 1.71
N GLY A 13 -10.73 -4.61 0.46
CA GLY A 13 -10.94 -3.75 -0.71
C GLY A 13 -12.19 -2.88 -0.61
N THR A 14 -13.24 -3.35 0.09
CA THR A 14 -14.51 -2.61 0.28
C THR A 14 -14.32 -1.27 1.01
N TYR A 15 -13.25 -1.11 1.77
CA TYR A 15 -13.00 0.10 2.56
C TYR A 15 -12.02 1.07 1.89
N ILE A 16 -11.43 0.71 0.76
CA ILE A 16 -10.27 1.44 0.21
C ILE A 16 -10.58 2.87 -0.22
N GLU A 17 -11.81 3.15 -0.65
CA GLU A 17 -12.27 4.51 -0.96
C GLU A 17 -12.22 5.45 0.25
N ARG A 18 -12.32 4.92 1.47
CA ARG A 18 -12.35 5.68 2.72
C ARG A 18 -10.97 6.13 3.20
N VAL A 19 -9.89 5.66 2.54
CA VAL A 19 -8.51 6.04 2.90
C VAL A 19 -8.24 7.50 2.58
N SER A 20 -8.76 8.00 1.45
CA SER A 20 -8.64 9.40 1.04
C SER A 20 -9.28 10.34 2.09
N PRO A 21 -8.66 11.50 2.39
CA PRO A 21 -7.55 12.16 1.69
C PRO A 21 -6.14 11.71 2.09
N THR A 22 -6.01 10.67 2.93
CA THR A 22 -4.69 10.16 3.32
C THR A 22 -3.96 9.58 2.11
N PRO A 23 -2.71 9.96 1.82
CA PRO A 23 -1.97 9.46 0.66
C PRO A 23 -1.73 7.94 0.71
N LEU A 24 -2.18 7.23 -0.31
CA LEU A 24 -2.11 5.77 -0.40
C LEU A 24 -1.05 5.30 -1.41
N LEU A 25 -0.12 4.47 -0.97
CA LEU A 25 0.77 3.69 -1.83
C LEU A 25 0.38 2.21 -1.75
N ILE A 26 0.16 1.57 -2.91
CA ILE A 26 0.02 0.11 -3.01
C ILE A 26 1.20 -0.44 -3.80
N ILE A 27 1.84 -1.48 -3.26
CA ILE A 27 2.93 -2.22 -3.91
C ILE A 27 2.42 -3.64 -4.17
N ILE A 28 2.35 -4.06 -5.43
CA ILE A 28 1.75 -5.34 -5.83
C ILE A 28 2.80 -6.20 -6.54
N ALA A 29 2.95 -7.46 -6.16
CA ALA A 29 3.70 -8.43 -6.95
C ALA A 29 2.79 -9.00 -8.04
N ALA A 30 3.19 -8.90 -9.31
CA ALA A 30 2.32 -9.20 -10.46
C ALA A 30 1.88 -10.68 -10.54
N GLY A 31 2.66 -11.60 -9.98
CA GLY A 31 2.37 -13.03 -9.89
C GLY A 31 1.95 -13.48 -8.49
N ASP A 32 1.38 -12.57 -7.68
CA ASP A 32 0.88 -12.92 -6.35
C ASP A 32 -0.41 -13.74 -6.44
N HIS A 33 -0.36 -14.96 -5.89
CA HIS A 33 -1.48 -15.88 -5.78
C HIS A 33 -1.97 -16.06 -4.34
N LEU A 34 -1.23 -15.52 -3.35
CA LEU A 34 -1.61 -15.57 -1.93
C LEU A 34 -2.47 -14.36 -1.55
N ALA A 35 -2.03 -13.17 -1.94
CA ALA A 35 -2.84 -11.97 -1.96
C ALA A 35 -3.10 -11.64 -3.44
N VAL A 36 -4.17 -12.21 -3.97
CA VAL A 36 -4.43 -12.26 -5.42
C VAL A 36 -4.22 -10.90 -6.07
N ALA A 37 -3.25 -10.81 -6.98
CA ALA A 37 -2.82 -9.54 -7.56
C ALA A 37 -3.99 -8.79 -8.23
N ASP A 38 -4.88 -9.50 -8.92
CA ASP A 38 -6.05 -8.94 -9.60
C ASP A 38 -7.00 -8.22 -8.63
N GLU A 39 -7.21 -8.75 -7.43
CA GLU A 39 -8.03 -8.10 -6.39
C GLU A 39 -7.36 -6.83 -5.88
N ALA A 40 -6.05 -6.86 -5.68
CA ALA A 40 -5.28 -5.67 -5.29
C ALA A 40 -5.30 -4.59 -6.38
N PHE A 41 -5.20 -4.95 -7.67
CA PHE A 41 -5.36 -4.02 -8.79
C PHE A 41 -6.78 -3.45 -8.85
N ALA A 42 -7.81 -4.28 -8.66
CA ALA A 42 -9.21 -3.84 -8.61
C ALA A 42 -9.44 -2.84 -7.46
N ALA A 43 -8.90 -3.12 -6.28
CA ALA A 43 -8.96 -2.20 -5.14
C ALA A 43 -8.24 -0.87 -5.44
N PHE A 44 -7.04 -0.91 -6.04
CA PHE A 44 -6.33 0.30 -6.45
C PHE A 44 -7.15 1.17 -7.43
N ASN A 45 -7.85 0.55 -8.37
CA ASN A 45 -8.66 1.26 -9.37
C ASN A 45 -9.77 2.09 -8.73
N VAL A 46 -10.46 1.55 -7.72
CA VAL A 46 -11.54 2.25 -7.02
C VAL A 46 -11.05 3.18 -5.92
N ALA A 47 -9.82 3.03 -5.43
CA ALA A 47 -9.23 3.94 -4.45
C ALA A 47 -9.24 5.41 -4.95
N ARG A 48 -9.38 6.36 -4.03
CA ARG A 48 -9.42 7.80 -4.35
C ARG A 48 -8.05 8.45 -4.19
N GLU A 49 -7.86 9.59 -4.84
CA GLU A 49 -6.61 10.37 -4.77
C GLU A 49 -6.38 10.98 -3.37
N PRO A 50 -5.13 11.27 -2.98
CA PRO A 50 -3.87 11.01 -3.71
C PRO A 50 -3.40 9.54 -3.57
N LYS A 51 -3.16 8.85 -4.70
CA LYS A 51 -2.71 7.45 -4.71
C LYS A 51 -1.57 7.17 -5.68
N LYS A 52 -0.79 6.11 -5.40
CA LYS A 52 0.28 5.62 -6.27
C LYS A 52 0.35 4.09 -6.25
N LEU A 53 0.70 3.51 -7.39
CA LEU A 53 0.91 2.08 -7.57
C LEU A 53 2.36 1.79 -7.96
N VAL A 54 2.93 0.76 -7.37
CA VAL A 54 4.22 0.16 -7.78
C VAL A 54 3.99 -1.33 -8.02
N VAL A 55 4.50 -1.85 -9.13
CA VAL A 55 4.36 -3.27 -9.48
C VAL A 55 5.74 -3.92 -9.46
N LEU A 56 5.86 -5.01 -8.69
CA LEU A 56 7.05 -5.85 -8.61
C LEU A 56 6.87 -7.05 -9.56
N PRO A 57 7.91 -7.44 -10.34
CA PRO A 57 7.86 -8.68 -11.10
C PRO A 57 8.03 -9.89 -10.16
N GLY A 58 7.22 -10.94 -10.30
CA GLY A 58 7.38 -12.16 -9.49
C GLY A 58 6.21 -12.40 -8.52
N GLY A 59 6.42 -13.29 -7.55
CA GLY A 59 5.36 -13.79 -6.66
C GLY A 59 5.27 -13.05 -5.32
N HIS A 60 4.37 -13.51 -4.45
CA HIS A 60 4.05 -12.91 -3.14
C HIS A 60 5.29 -12.48 -2.31
N PHE A 61 6.34 -13.31 -2.34
CA PHE A 61 7.53 -13.09 -1.51
C PHE A 61 8.60 -12.19 -2.14
N GLU A 62 8.38 -11.68 -3.36
CA GLU A 62 9.37 -10.87 -4.08
C GLU A 62 9.77 -9.62 -3.29
N ALA A 63 8.83 -9.01 -2.59
CA ALA A 63 9.06 -7.77 -1.83
C ALA A 63 10.03 -7.94 -0.64
N TYR A 64 10.38 -9.17 -0.25
CA TYR A 64 11.12 -9.45 0.98
C TYR A 64 12.61 -9.71 0.78
N GLY A 65 13.09 -9.81 -0.47
CA GLY A 65 14.51 -10.03 -0.71
C GLY A 65 14.98 -9.51 -2.06
N GLY A 66 16.31 -9.49 -2.23
CA GLY A 66 16.94 -9.18 -3.51
C GLY A 66 16.48 -7.86 -4.14
N PRO A 67 16.37 -7.80 -5.48
CA PRO A 67 15.94 -6.61 -6.20
C PRO A 67 14.51 -6.15 -5.83
N GLY A 68 13.61 -7.09 -5.54
CA GLY A 68 12.24 -6.79 -5.14
C GLY A 68 12.15 -6.01 -3.82
N PHE A 69 13.03 -6.33 -2.85
CA PHE A 69 13.14 -5.56 -1.61
C PHE A 69 13.63 -4.14 -1.83
N GLU A 70 14.65 -3.95 -2.66
CA GLU A 70 15.17 -2.60 -2.95
C GLU A 70 14.10 -1.73 -3.63
N MET A 71 13.33 -2.30 -4.55
CA MET A 71 12.20 -1.62 -5.20
C MET A 71 11.07 -1.30 -4.21
N SER A 72 10.66 -2.27 -3.40
CA SER A 72 9.53 -2.11 -2.47
C SER A 72 9.85 -1.11 -1.36
N SER A 73 11.01 -1.28 -0.72
CA SER A 73 11.47 -0.43 0.38
C SER A 73 11.79 0.99 -0.08
N GLY A 74 12.42 1.14 -1.25
CA GLY A 74 12.70 2.44 -1.85
C GLY A 74 11.42 3.23 -2.15
N ALA A 75 10.43 2.58 -2.79
CA ALA A 75 9.14 3.19 -3.08
C ALA A 75 8.40 3.62 -1.81
N ALA A 76 8.37 2.76 -0.78
CA ALA A 76 7.74 3.06 0.50
C ALA A 76 8.42 4.24 1.21
N ARG A 77 9.76 4.21 1.30
CA ARG A 77 10.55 5.30 1.87
C ARG A 77 10.23 6.62 1.19
N ASP A 78 10.29 6.68 -0.13
CA ASP A 78 10.11 7.91 -0.90
C ASP A 78 8.70 8.48 -0.72
N TRP A 79 7.68 7.61 -0.69
CA TRP A 79 6.30 8.01 -0.43
C TRP A 79 6.11 8.61 0.96
N PHE A 80 6.65 7.96 1.99
CA PHE A 80 6.60 8.49 3.36
C PHE A 80 7.37 9.81 3.48
N VAL A 81 8.56 9.91 2.91
CA VAL A 81 9.35 11.14 2.87
C VAL A 81 8.56 12.27 2.20
N GLN A 82 7.87 12.00 1.09
CA GLN A 82 7.07 12.98 0.37
C GLN A 82 5.87 13.47 1.20
N HIS A 83 5.17 12.57 1.88
CA HIS A 83 3.85 12.88 2.47
C HIS A 83 3.84 13.11 3.97
N LEU A 84 4.83 12.65 4.72
CA LEU A 84 4.88 12.81 6.18
C LEU A 84 5.80 13.94 6.65
N ARG A 85 6.75 14.39 5.82
CA ARG A 85 7.71 15.45 6.23
C ARG A 85 7.08 16.81 6.46
N GLN A 86 5.93 17.10 5.84
CA GLN A 86 5.23 18.39 5.99
C GLN A 86 4.64 18.60 7.41
N GLY A 87 4.41 17.53 8.18
CA GLY A 87 3.95 17.64 9.57
C GLY A 87 5.02 18.13 10.54
N VAL A 88 6.31 17.99 10.19
CA VAL A 88 7.43 18.41 11.05
C VAL A 88 7.67 19.92 10.96
N GLU A 89 7.54 20.53 9.78
CA GLU A 89 7.73 21.99 9.61
C GLU A 89 6.57 22.83 10.17
N GLN A 90 5.33 22.32 10.09
CA GLN A 90 4.15 23.01 10.64
C GLN A 90 4.15 23.07 12.18
N SER A 91 4.79 22.09 12.85
CA SER A 91 4.97 22.09 14.31
C SER A 91 6.09 23.02 14.78
N THR A 92 7.08 23.33 13.93
CA THR A 92 8.16 24.29 14.27
C THR A 92 7.78 25.74 14.07
N LEU A 93 6.69 26.03 13.34
CA LEU A 93 6.18 27.40 13.11
C LEU A 93 5.11 27.84 14.12
N THR A 94 4.69 26.97 15.05
CA THR A 94 3.72 27.28 16.11
C THR A 94 4.28 27.11 17.53
N GLY A 95 5.59 26.84 17.66
CA GLY A 95 6.28 26.74 18.94
C GLY A 95 7.18 27.95 19.21
N VAL A 96 6.63 28.91 19.98
CA VAL A 96 7.22 30.17 20.51
C VAL A 96 7.22 31.36 19.56
#